data_AF-A0A6V8LLV4-F1
#
_entry.id   AF-A0A6V8LLV4-F1
#
_cell.length_a   1.000
_cell.length_b   1.000
_cell.length_c   1.000
_cell.angle_alpha   90.00
_cell.angle_beta   90.00
_cell.angle_gamma   90.00
#
_symmetry.space_group_name_H-M   'P 1'
#
loop_
_entity.id
_entity.type
_entity.pdbx_description
1 polymer ?
#
loop_
_entity_poly.entity_id
_entity_poly.type
_entity_poly.pdbx_seq_one_letter_code
_entity_poly.pdbx_strand_id
1 'polypeptide(L)'
;MGGGDPHFWIYDTDPSTYPGQDSGPRSDVQQFRASFADHGRATHYFKAGLYGRAGMSARCDAYLKNIRIYRKWTLPGRWTLVPMAQARATVLARIAGVSYLLVIVGGLFAEGVARGSLIVPGDAAATADAIADGESLWRWGLAVHLVYLIPAVVVNVLVCHLFKPVGPTLARLALVFSLVSVTIEGASLLQLYVPLLMLEEGDALAALDDPQRQALSYLAVRLFSAGFGLALAFFAGFCALIGVLILRSQLVPRVIGALMVAAGGCYFLNTLALVVSPRLSDLIFPAILLPCLLGELSLALWFVVKGVRTNLVAGRGPAHAP
;
A
#
# COMPACT_ATOMS: atom_id res chain seq x y z
N MET A 1 28.03 -54.32 -7.28
CA MET A 1 27.79 -53.50 -8.49
C MET A 1 27.96 -52.05 -8.07
N GLY A 2 29.04 -51.40 -8.51
CA GLY A 2 29.44 -50.08 -8.02
C GLY A 2 28.49 -48.97 -8.48
N GLY A 3 27.89 -48.27 -7.53
CA GLY A 3 27.06 -47.10 -7.77
C GLY A 3 27.93 -45.87 -8.03
N GLY A 4 27.98 -45.43 -9.29
CA GLY A 4 28.50 -44.11 -9.65
C GLY A 4 27.36 -43.08 -9.62
N ASP A 5 27.69 -41.85 -9.28
CA ASP A 5 26.76 -40.73 -9.39
C ASP A 5 26.29 -40.57 -10.85
N PRO A 6 25.03 -40.18 -11.10
CA PRO A 6 24.56 -39.92 -12.44
C PRO A 6 25.30 -38.71 -13.03
N HIS A 7 25.91 -38.89 -14.20
CA HIS A 7 26.61 -37.83 -14.91
C HIS A 7 25.71 -37.27 -16.02
N PHE A 8 25.61 -35.94 -16.08
CA PHE A 8 24.92 -35.20 -17.13
C PHE A 8 25.96 -34.48 -17.98
N TRP A 9 25.90 -34.66 -19.30
CA TRP A 9 26.82 -34.05 -20.25
C TRP A 9 26.03 -33.24 -21.27
N ILE A 10 26.49 -32.03 -21.56
CA ILE A 10 25.97 -31.18 -22.61
C ILE A 10 27.18 -30.69 -23.40
N TYR A 11 27.25 -31.04 -24.67
CA TYR A 11 28.26 -30.52 -25.58
C TYR A 11 27.72 -29.29 -26.31
N ASP A 12 28.61 -28.37 -26.67
CA ASP A 12 28.27 -27.17 -27.44
C ASP A 12 27.80 -27.48 -28.87
N THR A 13 28.14 -28.66 -29.38
CA THR A 13 27.73 -29.18 -30.69
C THR A 13 26.43 -30.00 -30.64
N ASP A 14 25.84 -30.23 -29.46
CA ASP A 14 24.62 -31.03 -29.33
C ASP A 14 23.40 -30.28 -29.91
N PRO A 15 22.46 -30.99 -30.57
CA PRO A 15 21.27 -30.39 -31.17
C PRO A 15 20.27 -29.91 -30.10
N SER A 16 19.54 -28.83 -30.41
CA SER A 16 18.44 -28.36 -29.56
C SER A 16 17.37 -29.43 -29.40
N THR A 17 16.94 -29.66 -28.17
CA THR A 17 16.01 -30.74 -27.81
C THR A 17 14.54 -30.37 -27.99
N TYR A 18 14.23 -29.11 -28.35
CA TYR A 18 12.88 -28.67 -28.72
C TYR A 18 12.85 -28.14 -30.16
N PRO A 19 12.16 -28.82 -31.09
CA PRO A 19 11.94 -28.30 -32.43
C PRO A 19 11.25 -26.92 -32.35
N GLY A 20 11.90 -25.87 -32.85
CA GLY A 20 11.35 -24.51 -32.89
C GLY A 20 11.62 -23.63 -31.66
N GLN A 21 12.42 -24.06 -30.69
CA GLN A 21 12.95 -23.18 -29.62
C GLN A 21 14.47 -23.29 -29.52
N ASP A 22 15.14 -22.14 -29.54
CA ASP A 22 16.59 -22.03 -29.36
C ASP A 22 16.93 -21.98 -27.86
N SER A 23 16.72 -23.11 -27.19
CA SER A 23 17.04 -23.29 -25.77
C SER A 23 18.42 -23.91 -25.53
N GLY A 24 19.16 -24.21 -26.60
CA GLY A 24 20.39 -25.01 -26.55
C GLY A 24 20.14 -26.48 -26.19
N PRO A 25 21.21 -27.30 -26.21
CA PRO A 25 21.16 -28.70 -25.80
C PRO A 25 21.00 -28.84 -24.28
N ARG A 26 20.36 -29.94 -23.83
CA ARG A 26 20.12 -30.21 -22.41
C ARG A 26 20.41 -31.66 -22.04
N SER A 27 20.81 -31.84 -20.79
CA SER A 27 20.92 -33.13 -20.10
C SER A 27 20.29 -32.92 -18.71
N ASP A 28 18.99 -33.16 -18.62
CA ASP A 28 18.17 -32.86 -17.44
C ASP A 28 17.50 -34.10 -16.86
N VAL A 29 17.19 -34.05 -15.56
CA VAL A 29 16.34 -35.04 -14.90
C VAL A 29 14.93 -34.49 -14.84
N GLN A 30 14.00 -35.19 -15.49
CA GLN A 30 12.59 -34.94 -15.29
C GLN A 30 12.06 -35.93 -14.26
N GLN A 31 11.42 -35.43 -13.20
CA GLN A 31 10.66 -36.30 -12.32
C GLN A 31 9.50 -36.89 -13.14
N PHE A 32 9.59 -38.19 -13.45
CA PHE A 32 8.50 -38.90 -14.09
C PHE A 32 7.27 -38.88 -13.17
N ARG A 33 6.11 -38.87 -13.81
CA ARG A 33 4.78 -38.88 -13.18
C ARG A 33 4.56 -40.22 -12.47
N ALA A 34 5.28 -40.48 -11.38
CA ALA A 34 4.83 -41.45 -10.41
C ALA A 34 3.54 -40.88 -9.84
N SER A 35 2.43 -41.60 -10.01
CA SER A 35 1.18 -41.33 -9.33
C SER A 35 1.44 -41.45 -7.82
N PHE A 36 1.88 -40.37 -7.19
CA PHE A 36 1.92 -40.31 -5.73
C PHE A 36 0.47 -40.31 -5.27
N ALA A 37 0.08 -41.38 -4.58
CA ALA A 37 -1.10 -41.32 -3.73
C ALA A 37 -0.90 -40.13 -2.77
N ASP A 38 -1.94 -39.34 -2.60
CA ASP A 38 -1.90 -38.16 -1.72
C ASP A 38 -1.78 -38.64 -0.27
N HIS A 39 -0.56 -38.63 0.27
CA HIS A 39 -0.27 -39.04 1.65
C HIS A 39 -0.55 -37.92 2.67
N GLY A 40 -1.29 -36.87 2.29
CA GLY A 40 -1.63 -35.75 3.17
C GLY A 40 -0.53 -34.69 3.28
N ARG A 41 -0.52 -33.94 4.38
CA ARG A 41 0.45 -32.86 4.62
C ARG A 41 1.85 -33.45 4.85
N ALA A 42 2.71 -33.42 3.83
CA ALA A 42 4.12 -33.81 3.93
C ALA A 42 5.05 -32.71 3.42
N THR A 43 6.27 -32.67 3.97
CA THR A 43 7.35 -31.82 3.47
C THR A 43 8.04 -32.52 2.31
N HIS A 44 7.95 -31.94 1.11
CA HIS A 44 8.72 -32.41 -0.04
C HIS A 44 10.04 -31.65 -0.11
N TYR A 45 11.17 -32.35 -0.02
CA TYR A 45 12.50 -31.78 -0.22
C TYR A 45 13.12 -32.33 -1.50
N PHE A 46 13.77 -31.44 -2.25
CA PHE A 46 14.68 -31.81 -3.33
C PHE A 46 16.06 -31.28 -2.93
N LYS A 47 17.01 -32.20 -2.69
CA LYS A 47 18.38 -31.87 -2.32
C LYS A 47 19.29 -32.36 -3.43
N ALA A 48 20.05 -31.45 -4.03
CA ALA A 48 21.06 -31.75 -5.03
C ALA A 48 22.38 -31.08 -4.63
N GLY A 49 23.48 -31.82 -4.77
CA GLY A 49 24.84 -31.28 -4.68
C GLY A 49 25.41 -31.15 -6.09
N LEU A 50 26.08 -30.03 -6.38
CA LEU A 50 26.80 -29.81 -7.62
C LEU A 50 28.30 -29.87 -7.31
N TYR A 51 29.02 -30.78 -7.97
CA TYR A 51 30.47 -30.94 -7.78
C TYR A 51 31.17 -30.70 -9.12
N GLY A 52 32.09 -29.74 -9.14
CA GLY A 52 32.93 -29.49 -10.32
C GLY A 52 34.00 -30.56 -10.49
N ARG A 53 34.31 -30.94 -11.73
CA ARG A 53 35.42 -31.86 -12.05
C ARG A 53 36.71 -31.09 -12.33
N ALA A 54 37.85 -31.75 -12.12
CA ALA A 54 39.14 -31.24 -12.58
C ALA A 54 39.12 -31.03 -14.11
N GLY A 55 39.52 -29.83 -14.57
CA GLY A 55 39.53 -29.45 -15.99
C GLY A 55 38.33 -28.63 -16.48
N MET A 56 37.36 -28.31 -15.62
CA MET A 56 36.29 -27.36 -15.96
C MET A 56 36.86 -25.93 -16.09
N SER A 57 36.45 -25.19 -17.13
CA SER A 57 36.87 -23.80 -17.33
C SER A 57 36.38 -22.93 -16.16
N ALA A 58 37.11 -21.86 -15.85
CA ALA A 58 36.97 -21.04 -14.65
C ALA A 58 35.60 -20.32 -14.46
N ARG A 59 34.60 -20.57 -15.31
CA ARG A 59 33.22 -20.09 -15.18
C ARG A 59 32.22 -21.22 -15.42
N CYS A 60 31.86 -21.93 -14.36
CA CYS A 60 30.68 -22.79 -14.34
C CYS A 60 29.58 -22.10 -13.53
N ASP A 61 28.66 -21.42 -14.21
CA ASP A 61 27.47 -20.90 -13.57
C ASP A 61 26.33 -21.93 -13.66
N ALA A 62 25.92 -22.51 -12.53
CA ALA A 62 24.74 -23.36 -12.47
C ALA A 62 23.55 -22.54 -11.95
N TYR A 63 22.55 -22.29 -12.79
CA TYR A 63 21.34 -21.57 -12.42
C TYR A 63 20.14 -22.51 -12.31
N LEU A 64 19.55 -22.60 -11.12
CA LEU A 64 18.18 -23.09 -10.97
C LEU A 64 17.20 -21.96 -11.32
N LYS A 65 16.71 -21.95 -12.56
CA LYS A 65 15.65 -21.03 -13.00
C LYS A 65 14.31 -21.77 -13.07
N ASN A 66 13.21 -21.04 -12.87
CA ASN A 66 11.84 -21.53 -13.04
C ASN A 66 11.38 -22.69 -12.13
N ILE A 67 11.84 -22.75 -10.87
CA ILE A 67 11.27 -23.68 -9.88
C ILE A 67 9.80 -23.31 -9.63
N ARG A 68 8.87 -24.22 -9.96
CA ARG A 68 7.44 -24.07 -9.69
C ARG A 68 7.02 -25.06 -8.61
N ILE A 69 6.53 -24.54 -7.49
CA ILE A 69 6.00 -25.34 -6.38
C ILE A 69 4.47 -25.27 -6.43
N TYR A 70 3.81 -26.42 -6.46
CA TYR A 70 2.35 -26.55 -6.56
C TYR A 70 1.74 -27.00 -5.24
N ARG A 71 0.57 -26.46 -4.91
CA ARG A 71 -0.28 -26.96 -3.81
C ARG A 71 -1.54 -27.58 -4.42
N LYS A 72 -1.86 -28.81 -4.05
CA LYS A 72 -3.12 -29.46 -4.41
C LYS A 72 -4.24 -28.87 -3.56
N TRP A 73 -5.24 -28.25 -4.20
CA TRP A 73 -6.52 -27.89 -3.59
C TRP A 73 -7.59 -28.80 -4.22
N THR A 74 -8.24 -29.61 -3.40
CA THR A 74 -9.28 -30.54 -3.82
C THR A 74 -10.62 -29.82 -3.96
N LEU A 75 -10.91 -29.33 -5.17
CA LEU A 75 -12.28 -29.15 -5.66
C LEU A 75 -12.37 -29.84 -7.03
N PRO A 76 -13.39 -30.67 -7.28
CA PRO A 76 -13.52 -31.38 -8.54
C PRO A 76 -13.89 -30.39 -9.66
N GLY A 77 -13.06 -30.32 -10.71
CA GLY A 77 -13.48 -29.80 -12.01
C GLY A 77 -12.76 -28.55 -12.56
N ARG A 78 -11.86 -27.88 -11.83
CA ARG A 78 -11.08 -26.77 -12.42
C ARG A 78 -9.70 -26.61 -11.79
N TRP A 79 -8.66 -27.06 -12.51
CA TRP A 79 -7.26 -26.87 -12.12
C TRP A 79 -6.83 -25.43 -12.40
N THR A 80 -6.99 -24.52 -11.45
CA THR A 80 -6.41 -23.17 -11.56
C THR A 80 -5.04 -23.14 -10.88
N LEU A 81 -4.00 -22.99 -11.69
CA LEU A 81 -2.62 -22.78 -11.22
C LEU A 81 -2.51 -21.40 -10.56
N VAL A 82 -2.36 -21.35 -9.23
CA VAL A 82 -2.04 -20.11 -8.52
C VAL A 82 -0.64 -20.27 -7.92
N PRO A 83 0.40 -19.60 -8.46
CA PRO A 83 1.73 -19.58 -7.87
C PRO A 83 1.66 -19.16 -6.39
N MET A 84 2.46 -19.77 -5.50
CA MET A 84 2.50 -19.40 -4.07
C MET A 84 2.77 -17.89 -3.86
N ALA A 85 3.54 -17.28 -4.75
CA ALA A 85 3.79 -15.83 -4.77
C ALA A 85 2.51 -15.01 -5.00
N GLN A 86 1.58 -15.50 -5.85
CA GLN A 86 0.29 -14.86 -6.11
C GLN A 86 -0.65 -14.95 -4.91
N ALA A 87 -0.69 -16.09 -4.24
CA ALA A 87 -1.49 -16.26 -3.03
C ALA A 87 -1.04 -15.30 -1.91
N ARG A 88 0.28 -15.19 -1.69
CA ARG A 88 0.85 -14.23 -0.72
C ARG A 88 0.56 -12.78 -1.10
N ALA A 89 0.78 -12.39 -2.36
CA ALA A 89 0.50 -11.03 -2.84
C ALA A 89 -0.99 -10.66 -2.68
N THR A 90 -1.90 -11.60 -2.90
CA THR A 90 -3.35 -11.39 -2.70
C THR A 90 -3.71 -11.18 -1.23
N VAL A 91 -3.09 -11.93 -0.31
CA VAL A 91 -3.30 -11.74 1.14
C VAL A 91 -2.80 -10.36 1.57
N LEU A 92 -1.58 -9.97 1.16
CA LEU A 92 -1.04 -8.65 1.47
C LEU A 92 -1.90 -7.52 0.89
N ALA A 93 -2.40 -7.68 -0.34
CA ALA A 93 -3.33 -6.73 -0.94
C ALA A 93 -4.61 -6.61 -0.11
N ARG A 94 -5.21 -7.72 0.32
CA ARG A 94 -6.43 -7.68 1.16
C ARG A 94 -6.20 -6.98 2.49
N ILE A 95 -5.09 -7.27 3.17
CA ILE A 95 -4.72 -6.58 4.41
C ILE A 95 -4.56 -5.08 4.14
N ALA A 96 -3.84 -4.70 3.08
CA ALA A 96 -3.71 -3.30 2.68
C ALA A 96 -5.08 -2.67 2.41
N GLY A 97 -5.97 -3.35 1.69
CA GLY A 97 -7.32 -2.85 1.39
C GLY A 97 -8.16 -2.63 2.65
N VAL A 98 -8.18 -3.58 3.58
CA VAL A 98 -8.94 -3.46 4.85
C VAL A 98 -8.35 -2.34 5.71
N SER A 99 -7.03 -2.27 5.85
CA SER A 99 -6.38 -1.18 6.58
C SER A 99 -6.70 0.18 5.95
N TYR A 100 -6.77 0.26 4.62
CA TYR A 100 -7.10 1.51 3.94
C TYR A 100 -8.56 1.92 4.18
N LEU A 101 -9.50 0.97 4.17
CA LEU A 101 -10.88 1.26 4.56
C LEU A 101 -11.00 1.75 6.00
N LEU A 102 -10.22 1.19 6.94
CA LEU A 102 -10.18 1.68 8.32
C LEU A 102 -9.70 3.13 8.42
N VAL A 103 -8.70 3.50 7.61
CA VAL A 103 -8.22 4.90 7.52
C VAL A 103 -9.31 5.81 6.97
N ILE A 104 -9.99 5.43 5.88
CA ILE A 104 -11.06 6.22 5.29
C ILE A 104 -12.21 6.42 6.28
N VAL A 105 -12.66 5.35 6.94
CA VAL A 105 -13.76 5.41 7.92
C VAL A 105 -13.33 6.24 9.14
N GLY A 106 -12.11 6.04 9.65
CA GLY A 106 -11.57 6.79 10.77
C GLY A 106 -11.46 8.29 10.46
N GLY A 107 -10.96 8.63 9.28
CA GLY A 107 -10.88 10.01 8.79
C GLY A 107 -12.25 10.65 8.62
N LEU A 108 -13.22 9.97 8.00
CA LEU A 108 -14.59 10.46 7.86
C LEU A 108 -15.27 10.71 9.21
N PHE A 109 -15.03 9.86 10.20
CA PHE A 109 -15.53 10.07 11.55
C PHE A 109 -14.84 11.26 12.24
N ALA A 110 -13.51 11.28 12.27
CA ALA A 110 -12.76 12.31 12.99
C ALA A 110 -12.90 13.71 12.37
N GLU A 111 -12.76 13.84 11.05
CA GLU A 111 -12.95 15.11 10.32
C GLU A 111 -14.43 15.44 10.12
N GLY A 112 -15.19 14.52 9.52
CA GLY A 112 -16.55 14.81 9.07
C GLY A 112 -17.58 14.88 10.19
N VAL A 113 -17.50 13.97 11.16
CA VAL A 113 -18.47 13.89 12.25
C VAL A 113 -18.01 14.69 13.46
N ALA A 114 -16.87 14.33 14.06
CA ALA A 114 -16.42 14.95 15.31
C ALA A 114 -16.09 16.44 15.10
N ARG A 115 -15.16 16.77 14.19
CA ARG A 115 -14.82 18.17 13.91
C ARG A 115 -15.93 18.92 13.18
N GLY A 116 -16.55 18.29 12.17
CA GLY A 116 -17.59 18.93 11.36
C GLY A 116 -18.86 19.32 12.15
N SER A 117 -19.12 18.71 13.30
CA SER A 117 -20.27 19.07 14.16
C SER A 117 -19.93 20.07 15.28
N LEU A 118 -18.65 20.16 15.67
CA LEU A 118 -18.23 20.92 16.85
C LEU A 118 -17.53 22.25 16.50
N ILE A 119 -17.01 22.40 15.28
CA ILE A 119 -16.32 23.62 14.86
C ILE A 119 -17.31 24.58 14.21
N VAL A 120 -17.43 25.79 14.77
CA VAL A 120 -18.21 26.89 14.19
C VAL A 120 -17.26 27.83 13.45
N PRO A 121 -17.28 27.89 12.10
CA PRO A 121 -16.33 28.69 11.35
C PRO A 121 -16.42 30.18 11.68
N GLY A 122 -15.31 30.76 12.13
CA GLY A 122 -15.20 32.18 12.44
C GLY A 122 -15.65 32.57 13.85
N ASP A 123 -16.14 31.63 14.66
CA ASP A 123 -16.64 31.88 16.01
C ASP A 123 -15.90 31.02 17.04
N ALA A 124 -14.98 31.65 17.77
CA ALA A 124 -14.17 30.97 18.78
C ALA A 124 -14.97 30.60 20.03
N ALA A 125 -15.92 31.45 20.43
CA ALA A 125 -16.75 31.21 21.61
C ALA A 125 -17.71 30.06 21.36
N ALA A 126 -18.46 30.11 20.25
CA ALA A 126 -19.40 29.05 19.90
C ALA A 126 -18.70 27.70 19.64
N THR A 127 -17.47 27.71 19.09
CA THR A 127 -16.68 26.49 18.95
C THR A 127 -16.27 25.91 20.31
N ALA A 128 -15.83 26.76 21.25
CA ALA A 128 -15.43 26.30 22.58
C ALA A 128 -16.62 25.74 23.36
N ASP A 129 -17.78 26.41 23.32
CA ASP A 129 -19.00 25.96 23.97
C ASP A 129 -19.48 24.62 23.37
N ALA A 130 -19.46 24.48 22.04
CA ALA A 130 -19.80 23.22 21.39
C ALA A 130 -18.83 22.08 21.77
N ILE A 131 -17.53 22.35 21.86
CA ILE A 131 -16.54 21.35 22.32
C ILE A 131 -16.77 20.98 23.79
N ALA A 132 -17.12 21.94 24.65
CA ALA A 132 -17.44 21.68 26.05
C ALA A 132 -18.69 20.80 26.19
N ASP A 133 -19.77 21.14 25.49
CA ASP A 133 -21.01 20.35 25.46
C ASP A 133 -20.80 18.96 24.83
N GLY A 134 -19.90 18.88 23.85
CA GLY A 134 -19.57 17.70 23.05
C GLY A 134 -18.26 17.00 23.43
N GLU A 135 -17.76 17.17 24.65
CA GLU A 135 -16.38 16.78 25.02
C GLU A 135 -16.05 15.32 24.67
N SER A 136 -17.00 14.41 24.94
CA SER A 136 -16.84 12.98 24.63
C SER A 136 -16.64 12.73 23.13
N LEU A 137 -17.36 13.44 22.27
CA LEU A 137 -17.24 13.33 20.82
C LEU A 137 -15.90 13.90 20.33
N TRP A 138 -15.44 15.01 20.93
CA TRP A 138 -14.11 15.56 20.66
C TRP A 138 -13.00 14.56 21.02
N ARG A 139 -13.06 13.99 22.24
CA ARG A 139 -12.10 12.98 22.72
C ARG A 139 -12.09 11.73 21.84
N TRP A 140 -13.26 11.20 21.49
CA TRP A 140 -13.35 10.04 20.59
C TRP A 140 -12.89 10.36 19.17
N GLY A 141 -13.18 11.56 18.66
CA GLY A 141 -12.67 12.05 17.38
C GLY A 141 -11.14 12.04 17.36
N LEU A 142 -10.50 12.58 18.41
CA LEU A 142 -9.06 12.58 18.57
C LEU A 142 -8.47 11.16 18.70
N ALA A 143 -9.09 10.30 19.53
CA ALA A 143 -8.63 8.94 19.75
C ALA A 143 -8.72 8.10 18.47
N VAL A 144 -9.82 8.18 17.73
CA VAL A 144 -9.98 7.51 16.43
C VAL A 144 -8.95 8.02 15.43
N HIS A 145 -8.71 9.34 15.42
CA HIS A 145 -7.71 9.94 14.53
C HIS A 145 -6.31 9.38 14.79
N LEU A 146 -5.89 9.34 16.06
CA LEU A 146 -4.62 8.77 16.46
C LEU A 146 -4.52 7.28 16.11
N VAL A 147 -5.58 6.51 16.39
CA VAL A 147 -5.59 5.06 16.16
C VAL A 147 -5.51 4.72 14.67
N TYR A 148 -6.16 5.48 13.78
CA TYR A 148 -6.12 5.17 12.35
C TYR A 148 -4.75 5.45 11.70
N LEU A 149 -3.86 6.23 12.31
CA LEU A 149 -2.51 6.43 11.78
C LEU A 149 -1.71 5.10 11.73
N ILE A 150 -2.04 4.15 12.61
CA ILE A 150 -1.43 2.81 12.61
C ILE A 150 -1.76 2.05 11.31
N PRO A 151 -3.04 1.79 10.96
CA PRO A 151 -3.35 1.19 9.68
C PRO A 151 -2.89 2.03 8.49
N ALA A 152 -2.78 3.37 8.59
CA ALA A 152 -2.19 4.19 7.52
C ALA A 152 -0.74 3.78 7.20
N VAL A 153 0.11 3.61 8.22
CA VAL A 153 1.49 3.11 8.03
C VAL A 153 1.47 1.71 7.40
N VAL A 154 0.59 0.82 7.86
CA VAL A 154 0.45 -0.54 7.32
C VAL A 154 0.10 -0.51 5.83
N VAL A 155 -0.89 0.30 5.43
CA VAL A 155 -1.28 0.49 4.03
C VAL A 155 -0.08 0.93 3.21
N ASN A 156 0.61 1.98 3.65
CA ASN A 156 1.73 2.57 2.94
C ASN A 156 2.85 1.54 2.67
N VAL A 157 3.22 0.79 3.71
CA VAL A 157 4.25 -0.26 3.60
C VAL A 157 3.81 -1.37 2.64
N LEU A 158 2.58 -1.86 2.78
CA LEU A 158 2.08 -2.98 1.98
C LEU A 158 1.86 -2.59 0.51
N VAL A 159 1.29 -1.42 0.25
CA VAL A 159 1.07 -0.92 -1.11
C VAL A 159 2.40 -0.71 -1.82
N CYS A 160 3.37 -0.03 -1.19
CA CYS A 160 4.69 0.14 -1.76
C CYS A 160 5.42 -1.19 -1.96
N HIS A 161 5.24 -2.16 -1.06
CA HIS A 161 5.78 -3.51 -1.24
C HIS A 161 5.18 -4.21 -2.47
N LEU A 162 3.86 -4.12 -2.68
CA LEU A 162 3.16 -4.74 -3.82
C LEU A 162 3.61 -4.14 -5.17
N PHE A 163 3.91 -2.85 -5.23
CA PHE A 163 4.38 -2.18 -6.45
C PHE A 163 5.90 -2.16 -6.64
N LYS A 164 6.68 -2.64 -5.65
CA LYS A 164 8.15 -2.75 -5.74
C LYS A 164 8.63 -3.45 -7.03
N PRO A 165 8.00 -4.53 -7.54
CA PRO A 165 8.43 -5.19 -8.78
C PRO A 165 8.25 -4.35 -10.05
N VAL A 166 7.39 -3.33 -10.02
CA VAL A 166 7.12 -2.44 -11.17
C VAL A 166 8.12 -1.29 -11.23
N GLY A 167 8.52 -0.76 -10.07
CA GLY A 167 9.43 0.37 -9.97
C GLY A 167 9.92 0.57 -8.54
N PRO A 168 11.04 -0.06 -8.13
CA PRO A 168 11.48 -0.05 -6.74
C PRO A 168 11.90 1.34 -6.24
N THR A 169 12.37 2.22 -7.13
CA THR A 169 12.71 3.61 -6.77
C THR A 169 11.45 4.43 -6.53
N LEU A 170 10.45 4.36 -7.41
CA LEU A 170 9.19 5.09 -7.23
C LEU A 170 8.41 4.58 -6.01
N ALA A 171 8.40 3.26 -5.77
CA ALA A 171 7.73 2.68 -4.62
C ALA A 171 8.36 3.12 -3.29
N ARG A 172 9.70 3.20 -3.23
CA ARG A 172 10.41 3.73 -2.05
C ARG A 172 10.16 5.22 -1.86
N LEU A 173 10.19 6.00 -2.94
CA LEU A 173 9.91 7.43 -2.88
C LEU A 173 8.47 7.69 -2.40
N ALA A 174 7.48 6.93 -2.90
CA ALA A 174 6.10 7.00 -2.44
C ALA A 174 5.98 6.69 -0.95
N LEU A 175 6.70 5.68 -0.47
CA LEU A 175 6.71 5.35 0.96
C LEU A 175 7.28 6.50 1.80
N VAL A 176 8.39 7.11 1.37
CA VAL A 176 8.98 8.26 2.07
C VAL A 176 8.00 9.43 2.14
N PHE A 177 7.38 9.79 1.02
CA PHE A 177 6.33 10.82 0.98
C PHE A 177 5.20 10.53 1.97
N SER A 178 4.70 9.29 1.98
CA SER A 178 3.58 8.93 2.86
C SER A 178 3.97 8.90 4.34
N LEU A 179 5.18 8.44 4.68
CA LEU A 179 5.64 8.44 6.08
C LEU A 179 5.87 9.87 6.60
N VAL A 180 6.38 10.78 5.76
CA VAL A 180 6.48 12.21 6.10
C VAL A 180 5.08 12.79 6.34
N SER A 181 4.11 12.47 5.48
CA SER A 181 2.71 12.89 5.66
C SER A 181 2.15 12.43 7.01
N VAL A 182 2.20 11.12 7.30
CA VAL A 182 1.67 10.56 8.54
C VAL A 182 2.37 11.14 9.77
N THR A 183 3.66 11.46 9.67
CA THR A 183 4.42 12.09 10.76
C THR A 183 3.95 13.52 11.02
N ILE A 184 3.74 14.31 9.96
CA ILE A 184 3.23 15.69 10.07
C ILE A 184 1.80 15.68 10.63
N GLU A 185 0.95 14.79 10.12
CA GLU A 185 -0.43 14.60 10.59
C GLU A 185 -0.46 14.22 12.08
N GLY A 186 0.32 13.22 12.47
CA GLY A 186 0.44 12.81 13.87
C GLY A 186 0.97 13.90 14.79
N ALA A 187 1.97 14.68 14.35
CA ALA A 187 2.46 15.83 15.11
C ALA A 187 1.42 16.93 15.24
N SER A 188 0.59 17.12 14.21
CA SER A 188 -0.49 18.12 14.19
C SER A 188 -1.64 17.78 15.15
N LEU A 189 -1.79 16.51 15.55
CA LEU A 189 -2.84 16.11 16.50
C LEU A 189 -2.67 16.74 17.88
N LEU A 190 -1.45 17.13 18.26
CA LEU A 190 -1.18 17.79 19.54
C LEU A 190 -2.00 19.07 19.69
N GLN A 191 -2.20 19.80 18.59
CA GLN A 191 -2.98 21.04 18.54
C GLN A 191 -4.45 20.78 18.88
N LEU A 192 -5.00 19.61 18.55
CA LEU A 192 -6.37 19.25 18.89
C LEU A 192 -6.54 18.85 20.37
N TYR A 193 -5.45 18.68 21.10
CA TYR A 193 -5.49 18.46 22.55
C TYR A 193 -5.64 19.78 23.32
N VAL A 194 -5.26 20.92 22.72
CA VAL A 194 -5.32 22.24 23.38
C VAL A 194 -6.73 22.61 23.87
N PRO A 195 -7.82 22.43 23.10
CA PRO A 195 -9.16 22.69 23.61
C PRO A 195 -9.51 21.88 24.87
N LEU A 196 -9.03 20.64 25.00
CA LEU A 196 -9.24 19.82 26.20
C LEU A 196 -8.49 20.38 27.40
N LEU A 197 -7.24 20.80 27.21
CA LEU A 197 -6.47 21.45 28.28
C LEU A 197 -7.14 22.74 28.76
N MET A 198 -7.73 23.52 27.84
CA MET A 198 -8.44 24.75 28.19
C MET A 198 -9.73 24.50 28.99
N LEU A 199 -10.33 23.31 28.88
CA LEU A 199 -11.48 22.87 29.67
C LEU A 199 -11.08 22.25 31.02
N GLU A 200 -10.04 21.42 31.03
CA GLU A 200 -9.63 20.61 32.19
C GLU A 200 -8.74 21.40 33.18
N GLU A 201 -7.88 22.31 32.70
CA GLU A 201 -6.86 22.98 33.51
C GLU A 201 -7.27 24.38 34.02
N GLY A 202 -8.53 24.51 34.46
CA GLY A 202 -9.13 25.80 34.81
C GLY A 202 -8.34 26.65 35.81
N ASP A 203 -7.84 26.04 36.89
CA ASP A 203 -7.05 26.72 37.93
C ASP A 203 -5.59 26.94 37.53
N ALA A 204 -5.00 26.02 36.77
CA ALA A 204 -3.60 26.13 36.33
C ALA A 204 -3.44 27.20 35.23
N LEU A 205 -4.51 27.46 34.46
CA LEU A 205 -4.58 28.49 33.42
C LEU A 205 -5.36 29.74 33.86
N ALA A 206 -5.54 29.96 35.18
CA ALA A 206 -6.29 31.10 35.73
C ALA A 206 -5.81 32.49 35.27
N ALA A 207 -4.58 32.60 34.75
CA ALA A 207 -4.05 33.84 34.17
C ALA A 207 -4.67 34.20 32.79
N LEU A 208 -5.28 33.23 32.11
CA LEU A 208 -6.00 33.44 30.86
C LEU A 208 -7.49 33.64 31.15
N ASP A 209 -8.05 34.74 30.68
CA ASP A 209 -9.50 34.95 30.72
C ASP A 209 -10.24 34.03 29.71
N ASP A 210 -11.55 33.88 29.88
CA ASP A 210 -12.32 32.97 29.02
C ASP A 210 -12.22 33.32 27.52
N PRO A 211 -12.33 34.60 27.11
CA PRO A 211 -12.12 34.97 25.70
C PRO A 211 -10.74 34.58 25.16
N GLN A 212 -9.67 34.71 25.96
CA GLN A 212 -8.33 34.28 25.57
C GLN A 212 -8.25 32.75 25.41
N ARG A 213 -8.84 31.98 26.33
CA ARG A 213 -8.86 30.50 26.24
C ARG A 213 -9.63 30.02 25.01
N GLN A 214 -10.78 30.63 24.72
CA GLN A 214 -11.59 30.35 23.53
C GLN A 214 -10.81 30.67 22.25
N ALA A 215 -10.17 31.85 22.18
CA ALA A 215 -9.36 32.25 21.04
C ALA A 215 -8.15 31.33 20.81
N LEU A 216 -7.46 30.90 21.88
CA LEU A 216 -6.34 29.96 21.80
C LEU A 216 -6.78 28.56 21.37
N SER A 217 -7.91 28.08 21.91
CA SER A 217 -8.52 26.80 21.48
C SER A 217 -8.83 26.83 20.00
N TYR A 218 -9.51 27.88 19.54
CA TYR A 218 -9.85 28.04 18.13
C TYR A 218 -8.60 28.16 17.25
N LEU A 219 -7.59 28.94 17.67
CA LEU A 219 -6.32 29.05 16.95
C LEU A 219 -5.62 27.69 16.81
N ALA A 220 -5.61 26.87 17.87
CA ALA A 220 -5.02 25.55 17.84
C ALA A 220 -5.73 24.63 16.82
N VAL A 221 -7.06 24.64 16.80
CA VAL A 221 -7.86 23.91 15.81
C VAL A 221 -7.56 24.38 14.37
N ARG A 222 -7.37 25.69 14.17
CA ARG A 222 -6.95 26.25 12.88
C ARG A 222 -5.53 25.84 12.50
N LEU A 223 -4.62 25.77 13.46
CA LEU A 223 -3.24 25.32 13.24
C LEU A 223 -3.19 23.83 12.88
N PHE A 224 -4.01 22.98 13.52
CA PHE A 224 -4.21 21.60 13.08
C PHE A 224 -4.65 21.54 11.62
N SER A 225 -5.65 22.34 11.23
CA SER A 225 -6.16 22.34 9.84
C SER A 225 -5.06 22.70 8.84
N ALA A 226 -4.19 23.66 9.19
CA ALA A 226 -3.02 24.00 8.38
C ALA A 226 -1.99 22.86 8.33
N GLY A 227 -1.66 22.25 9.46
CA GLY A 227 -0.74 21.12 9.55
C GLY A 227 -1.24 19.88 8.77
N PHE A 228 -2.54 19.59 8.86
CA PHE A 228 -3.20 18.55 8.09
C PHE A 228 -3.12 18.84 6.59
N GLY A 229 -3.39 20.09 6.17
CA GLY A 229 -3.20 20.52 4.77
C GLY A 229 -1.76 20.33 4.28
N LEU A 230 -0.75 20.59 5.12
CA LEU A 230 0.65 20.33 4.79
C LEU A 230 0.96 18.83 4.68
N ALA A 231 0.40 17.99 5.56
CA ALA A 231 0.52 16.54 5.45
C ALA A 231 -0.02 16.04 4.10
N LEU A 232 -1.20 16.53 3.68
CA LEU A 232 -1.81 16.20 2.39
C LEU A 232 -0.93 16.54 1.18
N ALA A 233 -0.08 17.57 1.24
CA ALA A 233 0.88 17.84 0.16
C ALA A 233 1.93 16.74 0.00
N PHE A 234 2.36 16.10 1.09
CA PHE A 234 3.25 14.94 0.99
C PHE A 234 2.49 13.69 0.57
N PHE A 235 1.27 13.50 1.08
CA PHE A 235 0.40 12.41 0.65
C PHE A 235 0.04 12.49 -0.84
N ALA A 236 -0.05 13.69 -1.41
CA ALA A 236 -0.19 13.91 -2.83
C ALA A 236 0.91 13.20 -3.65
N GLY A 237 2.15 13.25 -3.17
CA GLY A 237 3.29 12.55 -3.75
C GLY A 237 3.12 11.04 -3.72
N PHE A 238 2.63 10.48 -2.60
CA PHE A 238 2.28 9.06 -2.52
C PHE A 238 1.21 8.68 -3.55
N CYS A 239 0.09 9.42 -3.60
CA CYS A 239 -1.01 9.16 -4.52
C CYS A 239 -0.57 9.21 -5.99
N ALA A 240 0.17 10.25 -6.37
CA ALA A 240 0.69 10.41 -7.72
C ALA A 240 1.65 9.27 -8.11
N LEU A 241 2.60 8.92 -7.25
CA LEU A 241 3.59 7.89 -7.54
C LEU A 241 2.98 6.49 -7.59
N ILE A 242 2.07 6.15 -6.66
CA ILE A 242 1.32 4.89 -6.71
C ILE A 242 0.42 4.85 -7.94
N GLY A 243 -0.26 5.95 -8.28
CA GLY A 243 -1.05 6.06 -9.50
C GLY A 243 -0.22 5.79 -10.76
N VAL A 244 0.98 6.38 -10.87
CA VAL A 244 1.92 6.11 -11.97
C VAL A 244 2.35 4.64 -12.00
N LEU A 245 2.64 4.03 -10.85
CA LEU A 245 2.99 2.60 -10.77
C LEU A 245 1.82 1.69 -11.19
N ILE A 246 0.57 2.05 -10.85
CA ILE A 246 -0.63 1.36 -11.33
C ILE A 246 -0.72 1.47 -12.84
N LEU A 247 -0.59 2.67 -13.40
CA LEU A 247 -0.67 2.92 -14.85
C LEU A 247 0.40 2.14 -15.65
N ARG A 248 1.60 2.01 -15.08
CA ARG A 248 2.72 1.23 -15.65
C ARG A 248 2.57 -0.28 -15.49
N SER A 249 1.60 -0.74 -14.72
CA SER A 249 1.39 -2.16 -14.42
C SER A 249 0.03 -2.67 -14.89
N GLN A 250 -0.17 -3.98 -14.80
CA GLN A 250 -1.48 -4.62 -14.96
C GLN A 250 -1.99 -5.21 -13.63
N LEU A 251 -1.39 -4.81 -12.49
CA LEU A 251 -1.73 -5.34 -11.17
C LEU A 251 -3.14 -4.93 -10.73
N VAL A 252 -3.52 -3.69 -11.07
CA VAL A 252 -4.78 -3.00 -10.72
C VAL A 252 -5.29 -2.28 -11.99
N PRO A 253 -6.61 -2.06 -12.19
CA PRO A 253 -7.14 -1.34 -13.33
C PRO A 253 -6.52 0.05 -13.50
N ARG A 254 -6.19 0.40 -14.75
CA ARG A 254 -5.59 1.70 -15.08
C ARG A 254 -6.48 2.89 -14.72
N VAL A 255 -7.80 2.71 -14.71
CA VAL A 255 -8.75 3.74 -14.28
C VAL A 255 -8.48 4.15 -12.82
N ILE A 256 -8.24 3.19 -11.93
CA ILE A 256 -7.87 3.48 -10.52
C ILE A 256 -6.53 4.21 -10.48
N GLY A 257 -5.57 3.81 -11.32
CA GLY A 257 -4.28 4.52 -11.43
C GLY A 257 -4.45 5.98 -11.84
N ALA A 258 -5.31 6.28 -12.81
CA ALA A 258 -5.61 7.64 -13.25
C ALA A 258 -6.30 8.45 -12.13
N LEU A 259 -7.26 7.84 -11.42
CA LEU A 259 -7.91 8.47 -10.27
C LEU A 259 -6.91 8.78 -9.14
N MET A 260 -5.97 7.89 -8.84
CA MET A 260 -4.91 8.12 -7.85
C MET A 260 -3.97 9.27 -8.26
N VAL A 261 -3.63 9.38 -9.54
CA VAL A 261 -2.85 10.54 -10.04
C VAL A 261 -3.66 11.83 -9.90
N ALA A 262 -4.94 11.81 -10.26
CA ALA A 262 -5.84 12.95 -10.11
C ALA A 262 -6.00 13.36 -8.64
N ALA A 263 -6.13 12.40 -7.73
CA ALA A 263 -6.14 12.61 -6.28
C ALA A 263 -4.86 13.31 -5.79
N GLY A 264 -3.69 12.86 -6.27
CA GLY A 264 -2.43 13.53 -6.00
C GLY A 264 -2.41 14.99 -6.46
N GLY A 265 -2.87 15.27 -7.69
CA GLY A 265 -2.99 16.64 -8.20
C GLY A 265 -3.96 17.49 -7.35
N CYS A 266 -5.10 16.92 -6.97
CA CYS A 266 -6.12 17.55 -6.13
C CYS A 266 -5.55 17.94 -4.75
N TYR A 267 -4.90 17.01 -4.04
CA TYR A 267 -4.28 17.30 -2.75
C TYR A 267 -3.22 18.39 -2.85
N PHE A 268 -2.33 18.30 -3.85
CA PHE A 268 -1.28 19.29 -4.02
C PHE A 268 -1.82 20.69 -4.33
N LEU A 269 -2.80 20.79 -5.23
CA LEU A 269 -3.44 22.07 -5.58
C LEU A 269 -4.18 22.67 -4.39
N ASN A 270 -4.87 21.85 -3.58
CA ASN A 270 -5.54 22.31 -2.38
C ASN A 270 -4.54 22.86 -1.35
N THR A 271 -3.42 22.17 -1.12
CA THR A 271 -2.39 22.68 -0.19
C THR A 271 -1.74 23.96 -0.71
N LEU A 272 -1.45 24.06 -2.01
CA LEU A 272 -0.96 25.32 -2.60
C LEU A 272 -1.97 26.46 -2.43
N ALA A 273 -3.26 26.19 -2.65
CA ALA A 273 -4.31 27.17 -2.42
C ALA A 273 -4.35 27.58 -0.94
N LEU A 274 -4.25 26.64 0.00
CA LEU A 274 -4.22 26.94 1.44
C LEU A 274 -3.10 27.91 1.82
N VAL A 275 -1.91 27.75 1.23
CA VAL A 275 -0.74 28.60 1.49
C VAL A 275 -0.87 29.98 0.83
N VAL A 276 -1.34 30.04 -0.41
CA VAL A 276 -1.40 31.29 -1.20
C VAL A 276 -2.65 32.11 -0.87
N SER A 277 -3.80 31.46 -0.70
CA SER A 277 -5.09 32.08 -0.42
C SER A 277 -6.03 31.08 0.28
N PRO A 278 -6.11 31.11 1.61
CA PRO A 278 -7.02 30.24 2.37
C PRO A 278 -8.47 30.30 1.85
N ARG A 279 -8.94 31.47 1.41
CA ARG A 279 -10.27 31.64 0.81
C ARG A 279 -10.45 30.84 -0.48
N LEU A 280 -9.40 30.76 -1.31
CA LEU A 280 -9.43 29.94 -2.51
C LEU A 280 -9.49 28.46 -2.14
N SER A 281 -8.73 28.03 -1.14
CA SER A 281 -8.79 26.65 -0.62
C SER A 281 -10.20 26.29 -0.17
N ASP A 282 -10.86 27.14 0.62
CA ASP A 282 -12.21 26.90 1.11
C ASP A 282 -13.22 26.75 -0.04
N LEU A 283 -13.04 27.50 -1.13
CA LEU A 283 -13.91 27.43 -2.32
C LEU A 283 -13.72 26.13 -3.13
N ILE A 284 -12.48 25.68 -3.30
CA ILE A 284 -12.16 24.52 -4.15
C ILE A 284 -12.25 23.19 -3.40
N PHE A 285 -12.10 23.20 -2.07
CA PHE A 285 -12.03 22.00 -1.24
C PHE A 285 -13.18 21.00 -1.48
N PRO A 286 -14.47 21.42 -1.57
CA PRO A 286 -15.57 20.48 -1.81
C PRO A 286 -15.45 19.74 -3.16
N ALA A 287 -14.97 20.43 -4.20
CA ALA A 287 -14.81 19.85 -5.53
C ALA A 287 -13.58 18.92 -5.62
N ILE A 288 -12.53 19.23 -4.87
CA ILE A 288 -11.28 18.47 -4.81
C ILE A 288 -11.43 17.17 -4.02
N LEU A 289 -12.29 17.16 -2.99
CA LEU A 289 -12.48 16.00 -2.11
C LEU A 289 -13.03 14.78 -2.87
N LEU A 290 -13.91 15.01 -3.85
CA LEU A 290 -14.58 13.93 -4.58
C LEU A 290 -13.59 13.08 -5.42
N PRO A 291 -12.72 13.65 -6.29
CA PRO A 291 -11.68 12.89 -6.97
C PRO A 291 -10.74 12.12 -6.02
N CYS A 292 -10.36 12.73 -4.89
CA CYS A 292 -9.50 12.10 -3.90
C CYS A 292 -10.17 10.86 -3.31
N LEU A 293 -11.38 11.02 -2.77
CA LEU A 293 -12.14 9.92 -2.19
C LEU A 293 -12.40 8.80 -3.20
N LEU A 294 -12.74 9.13 -4.44
CA LEU A 294 -12.95 8.13 -5.50
C LEU A 294 -11.68 7.35 -5.82
N GLY A 295 -10.53 8.00 -5.91
CA GLY A 295 -9.25 7.34 -6.16
C GLY A 295 -8.88 6.36 -5.05
N GLU A 296 -8.88 6.83 -3.81
CA GLU A 296 -8.46 6.05 -2.66
C GLU A 296 -9.44 4.94 -2.30
N LEU A 297 -10.74 5.25 -2.28
CA LEU A 297 -11.78 4.28 -1.99
C LEU A 297 -11.82 3.19 -3.08
N SER A 298 -11.68 3.56 -4.35
CA SER A 298 -11.65 2.55 -5.42
C SER A 298 -10.43 1.63 -5.31
N LEU A 299 -9.26 2.16 -4.93
CA LEU A 299 -8.07 1.36 -4.69
C LEU A 299 -8.24 0.42 -3.48
N ALA A 300 -8.77 0.94 -2.37
CA ALA A 300 -9.04 0.17 -1.15
C ALA A 300 -10.03 -0.98 -1.42
N LEU A 301 -11.17 -0.68 -2.04
CA LEU A 301 -12.18 -1.68 -2.40
C LEU A 301 -11.63 -2.71 -3.40
N TRP A 302 -10.83 -2.28 -4.37
CA TRP A 302 -10.21 -3.21 -5.31
C TRP A 302 -9.30 -4.21 -4.61
N PHE A 303 -8.46 -3.74 -3.68
CA PHE A 303 -7.58 -4.59 -2.91
C PHE A 303 -8.32 -5.60 -2.02
N VAL A 304 -9.43 -5.19 -1.38
CA VAL A 304 -10.28 -6.10 -0.60
C VAL A 304 -10.91 -7.17 -1.48
N VAL A 305 -11.55 -6.77 -2.59
CA VAL A 305 -12.40 -7.67 -3.40
C VAL A 305 -11.57 -8.53 -4.36
N LYS A 306 -10.62 -7.93 -5.06
CA LYS A 306 -9.88 -8.56 -6.17
C LYS A 306 -8.41 -8.83 -5.86
N GLY A 307 -7.80 -8.09 -4.94
CA GLY A 307 -6.36 -8.17 -4.67
C GLY A 307 -5.52 -7.64 -5.85
N VAL A 308 -4.35 -8.25 -6.09
CA VAL A 308 -3.47 -7.88 -7.21
C VAL A 308 -3.35 -9.00 -8.25
N ARG A 309 -3.31 -8.63 -9.53
CA ARG A 309 -3.10 -9.57 -10.64
C ARG A 309 -1.61 -9.84 -10.83
N THR A 310 -1.11 -11.05 -10.62
CA THR A 310 0.31 -11.37 -10.87
C THR A 310 0.52 -11.95 -12.26
N ASN A 311 0.43 -11.13 -13.30
CA ASN A 311 0.77 -11.57 -14.67
C ASN A 311 2.26 -11.39 -15.01
N LEU A 312 3.08 -10.86 -14.09
CA LEU A 312 4.48 -10.51 -14.34
C LEU A 312 5.48 -11.70 -14.36
N VAL A 313 5.01 -12.95 -14.26
CA VAL A 313 5.87 -14.15 -14.38
C VAL A 313 5.54 -14.99 -15.63
N ALA A 314 4.60 -14.56 -16.46
CA ALA A 314 4.47 -15.10 -17.81
C ALA A 314 5.37 -14.26 -18.73
N GLY A 315 6.64 -14.67 -18.85
CA GLY A 315 7.46 -14.23 -19.98
C GLY A 315 6.64 -14.45 -21.25
N ARG A 316 6.63 -13.44 -22.13
CA ARG A 316 6.10 -13.59 -23.49
C ARG A 316 6.81 -14.78 -24.13
N GLY A 317 6.18 -15.94 -24.13
CA GLY A 317 6.53 -17.00 -25.08
C GLY A 317 6.27 -16.45 -26.49
N PRO A 318 7.13 -16.78 -27.48
CA PRO A 318 6.92 -16.32 -28.84
C PRO A 318 5.52 -16.75 -29.30
N ALA A 319 4.80 -15.81 -29.91
CA ALA A 319 3.51 -16.07 -30.52
C ALA A 319 3.69 -17.16 -31.56
N HIS A 320 3.07 -18.32 -31.33
CA HIS A 320 2.86 -19.28 -32.41
C HIS A 320 1.80 -18.68 -33.34
N ALA A 321 2.27 -18.19 -34.48
CA ALA A 321 1.44 -17.99 -35.66
C ALA A 321 1.08 -19.37 -36.25
N PRO A 322 -0.11 -19.50 -36.87
CA PRO A 322 -0.72 -20.77 -37.27
C PRO A 322 0.09 -21.55 -38.31
#